data_AF-A0A484BIU6-F1
#
_entry.id   AF-A0A484BIU6-F1
#
_cell.length_a   1.000
_cell.length_b   1.000
_cell.length_c   1.000
_cell.angle_alpha   90.00
_cell.angle_beta   90.00
_cell.angle_gamma   90.00
#
_symmetry.space_group_name_H-M   'P 1'
#
loop_
_entity.id
_entity.type
_entity.pdbx_description
1 polymer ?
#
loop_
_entity_poly.entity_id
_entity_poly.type
_entity_poly.pdbx_seq_one_letter_code
_entity_poly.pdbx_strand_id
1 'polypeptide(L)'
;MIRIKHFYGREVYVCKRINVFGKGELPAGTHTYAFRVPLPEKCPTSCEGSYGRIAYEVLLVVDRSWRFNNEYKKTVTVLQTYNLNMYPELRVPLKSEDIKYFCCWPCSSGPVISTLTMPFGGYAPGQRIHYVLHIDNQSRGYDLTGIEVSLVQLKVFTATTPHHESRSSTSTYCTTYQAELVRRLSKRIINGSLVIPSVPPSSRNQRAIRLISSAQSFTWDSIGSFHCTWRK
;
A
#
# COMPACT_ATOMS: atom_id res chain seq x y z
N MET A 1 -26.34 -18.11 10.39
CA MET A 1 -26.42 -16.79 11.07
C MET A 1 -25.17 -15.99 10.70
N ILE A 2 -25.25 -15.05 9.75
CA ILE A 2 -24.10 -14.24 9.31
C ILE A 2 -24.00 -13.03 10.24
N ARG A 3 -23.01 -13.04 11.14
CA ARG A 3 -22.74 -11.90 12.03
C ARG A 3 -21.91 -10.87 11.25
N ILE A 4 -22.57 -9.86 10.69
CA ILE A 4 -21.89 -8.68 10.15
C ILE A 4 -21.34 -7.90 11.35
N LYS A 5 -20.02 -8.03 11.61
CA LYS A 5 -19.36 -7.22 12.62
C LYS A 5 -19.00 -5.87 12.01
N HIS A 6 -19.75 -4.84 12.38
CA HIS A 6 -19.39 -3.45 12.12
C HIS A 6 -18.35 -3.03 13.15
N PHE A 7 -17.13 -2.72 12.70
CA PHE A 7 -16.08 -2.18 13.55
C PHE A 7 -16.00 -0.68 13.34
N TYR A 8 -15.93 0.08 14.44
CA TYR A 8 -15.86 1.54 14.42
C TYR A 8 -14.70 1.97 15.31
N GLY A 9 -13.52 2.15 14.72
CA GLY A 9 -12.38 2.78 15.37
C GLY A 9 -12.23 4.20 14.82
N ARG A 10 -12.29 5.22 15.69
CA ARG A 10 -11.99 6.61 15.33
C ARG A 10 -10.83 7.09 16.16
N GLU A 11 -9.71 7.36 15.51
CA GLU A 11 -8.55 8.02 16.11
C GLU A 11 -8.49 9.47 15.61
N VAL A 12 -8.16 10.41 16.49
CA VAL A 12 -8.08 11.84 16.18
C VAL A 12 -6.62 12.27 16.29
N TYR A 13 -5.97 12.49 15.15
CA TYR A 13 -4.57 12.94 15.10
C TYR A 13 -4.41 14.45 15.35
N VAL A 14 -5.41 15.23 14.93
CA VAL A 14 -5.42 16.68 15.11
C VAL A 14 -6.87 17.16 15.22
N CYS A 15 -7.13 17.97 16.23
CA CYS A 15 -8.37 18.72 16.38
C CYS A 15 -7.99 20.08 16.96
N LYS A 16 -8.11 21.14 16.16
CA LYS A 16 -7.84 22.52 16.59
C LYS A 16 -9.02 23.38 16.21
N ARG A 17 -9.55 24.11 17.18
CA ARG A 17 -10.60 25.11 17.00
C ARG A 17 -9.96 26.49 17.13
N ILE A 18 -10.16 27.33 16.13
CA ILE A 18 -9.69 28.71 16.13
C ILE A 18 -10.91 29.59 15.97
N ASN A 19 -11.08 30.54 16.87
CA ASN A 19 -12.06 31.60 16.69
C ASN A 19 -11.41 32.67 15.80
N VAL A 20 -11.96 32.88 14.61
CA VAL A 20 -11.48 33.89 13.65
C VAL A 20 -12.30 35.19 13.70
N PHE A 21 -13.50 35.12 14.29
CA PHE A 21 -14.40 36.25 14.53
C PHE A 21 -15.13 36.02 15.85
N GLY A 22 -15.13 37.03 16.71
CA GLY A 22 -15.73 36.98 18.04
C GLY A 22 -17.26 37.02 18.01
N LYS A 23 -17.85 37.77 18.93
CA LYS A 23 -19.29 38.04 18.96
C LYS A 23 -19.57 39.37 18.28
N GLY A 24 -20.71 39.48 17.60
CA GLY A 24 -21.17 40.72 17.00
C GLY A 24 -21.89 40.52 15.68
N GLU A 25 -22.32 41.62 15.09
CA GLU A 25 -22.92 41.61 13.76
C GLU A 25 -21.82 41.61 12.69
N LEU A 26 -21.95 40.71 11.72
CA LEU A 26 -21.15 40.72 10.50
C LEU A 26 -21.87 41.61 9.48
N PRO A 27 -21.33 42.79 9.12
CA PRO A 27 -21.99 43.67 8.18
C PRO A 27 -22.02 43.03 6.77
N ALA A 28 -22.92 43.51 5.91
CA ALA A 28 -23.01 43.03 4.54
C ALA A 28 -21.69 43.25 3.80
N GLY A 29 -21.20 42.22 3.12
CA GLY A 29 -19.95 42.26 2.36
C GLY A 29 -19.12 40.98 2.47
N THR A 30 -17.90 41.04 1.94
CA THR A 30 -16.94 39.94 1.98
C THR A 30 -15.95 40.13 3.13
N HIS A 31 -15.93 39.17 4.04
CA HIS A 31 -15.01 39.15 5.19
C HIS A 31 -13.97 38.06 5.00
N THR A 32 -12.69 38.42 5.07
CA THR A 32 -11.58 37.48 4.89
C THR A 32 -10.83 37.32 6.21
N TYR A 33 -10.76 36.08 6.71
CA TYR A 33 -10.05 35.76 7.94
C TYR A 33 -8.90 34.79 7.66
N ALA A 34 -7.68 35.20 8.01
CA ALA A 34 -6.52 34.34 7.94
C ALA A 34 -6.42 33.48 9.21
N PHE A 35 -6.11 32.20 9.04
CA PHE A 35 -5.84 31.29 10.15
C PHE A 35 -4.65 30.38 9.80
N ARG A 36 -4.00 29.84 10.83
CA ARG A 36 -2.90 28.88 10.67
C ARG A 36 -3.08 27.75 11.67
N VAL A 37 -3.01 26.52 11.17
CA VAL A 37 -3.12 25.30 11.97
C VAL A 37 -1.84 24.49 11.75
N PRO A 38 -0.85 24.55 12.65
CA PRO A 38 0.33 23.72 12.50
C PRO A 38 -0.06 22.26 12.74
N LEU A 39 0.27 21.41 11.76
CA LEU A 39 0.08 19.96 11.82
C LEU A 39 1.19 19.33 12.68
N PRO A 40 0.85 18.41 13.60
CA PRO A 40 1.84 17.57 14.28
C PRO A 40 2.78 16.85 13.30
N GLU A 41 4.06 16.73 13.65
CA GLU A 41 5.07 16.04 12.84
C GLU A 41 4.72 14.56 12.58
N LYS A 42 4.00 13.95 13.54
CA LYS A 42 3.53 12.56 13.45
C LYS A 42 2.17 12.43 12.75
N CYS A 43 1.64 13.48 12.11
CA CYS A 43 0.41 13.37 11.34
C CYS A 43 0.59 12.38 10.19
N PRO A 44 -0.26 11.33 10.12
CA PRO A 44 -0.18 10.38 9.03
C PRO A 44 -0.59 10.98 7.69
N THR A 45 -0.08 10.39 6.61
CA THR A 45 -0.53 10.66 5.25
C THR A 45 -2.02 10.33 5.10
N SER A 46 -2.77 11.20 4.45
CA SER A 46 -4.15 10.93 4.04
C SER A 46 -4.21 9.69 3.16
N CYS A 47 -5.11 8.76 3.49
CA CYS A 47 -5.25 7.52 2.76
C CYS A 47 -6.69 7.02 2.78
N GLU A 48 -7.05 6.25 1.76
CA GLU A 48 -8.32 5.56 1.69
C GLU A 48 -8.06 4.08 1.35
N GLY A 49 -8.87 3.20 1.92
CA GLY A 49 -8.82 1.77 1.64
C GLY A 49 -10.10 1.08 2.06
N SER A 50 -10.23 -0.20 1.72
CA SER A 50 -11.47 -0.97 1.91
C SER A 50 -11.87 -1.14 3.37
N TYR A 51 -10.93 -0.94 4.31
CA TYR A 51 -11.14 -1.14 5.75
C TYR A 51 -11.04 0.15 6.57
N GLY A 52 -10.80 1.30 5.94
CA GLY A 52 -10.68 2.57 6.66
C GLY A 52 -10.14 3.71 5.82
N ARG A 53 -10.11 4.90 6.41
CA ARG A 53 -9.50 6.09 5.81
C ARG A 53 -8.87 6.99 6.86
N ILE A 54 -7.84 7.71 6.45
CA ILE A 54 -7.25 8.84 7.16
C ILE A 54 -7.58 10.08 6.35
N ALA A 55 -8.45 10.94 6.88
CA ALA A 55 -8.93 12.14 6.22
C ALA A 55 -8.81 13.35 7.14
N TYR A 56 -8.50 14.50 6.56
CA TYR A 56 -8.41 15.77 7.27
C TYR A 56 -9.41 16.76 6.67
N GLU A 57 -10.11 17.48 7.53
CA GLU A 57 -11.16 18.40 7.15
C GLU A 57 -11.00 19.70 7.91
N VAL A 58 -11.22 20.81 7.20
CA VAL A 58 -11.40 22.13 7.80
C VAL A 58 -12.90 22.41 7.84
N LEU A 59 -13.41 22.70 9.04
CA LEU A 59 -14.80 23.03 9.28
C LEU A 59 -14.89 24.49 9.74
N LEU A 60 -15.58 25.33 8.96
CA LEU A 60 -16.00 26.67 9.35
C LEU A 60 -17.41 26.59 9.94
N VAL A 61 -17.58 27.06 11.17
CA VAL A 61 -18.87 27.14 11.85
C VAL A 61 -19.22 28.60 12.08
N VAL A 62 -20.33 29.05 11.49
CA VAL A 62 -20.93 30.35 11.78
C VAL A 62 -22.02 30.14 12.81
N ASP A 63 -21.73 30.55 14.04
CA ASP A 63 -22.67 30.52 15.16
C ASP A 63 -23.72 31.62 14.97
N ARG A 64 -25.01 31.28 15.06
CA ARG A 64 -26.12 32.21 14.86
C ARG A 64 -27.06 32.15 16.05
N SER A 65 -27.29 33.30 16.68
CA SER A 65 -28.29 33.40 17.74
C SER A 65 -29.67 32.99 17.20
N TRP A 66 -30.32 32.03 17.88
CA TRP A 66 -31.68 31.55 17.60
C TRP A 66 -31.88 30.76 16.30
N ARG A 67 -30.81 30.36 15.60
CA ARG A 67 -30.89 29.48 14.42
C ARG A 67 -29.79 28.42 14.47
N PHE A 68 -29.97 27.36 13.69
CA PHE A 68 -28.90 26.38 13.50
C PHE A 68 -27.65 27.05 12.91
N ASN A 69 -26.49 26.59 13.36
CA ASN A 69 -25.20 27.05 12.86
C ASN A 69 -25.06 26.71 11.37
N ASN A 70 -24.46 27.62 10.60
CA ASN A 70 -24.03 27.27 9.25
C ASN A 70 -22.67 26.59 9.34
N GLU A 71 -22.54 25.41 8.73
CA GLU A 71 -21.30 24.64 8.67
C GLU A 71 -20.81 24.53 7.23
N TYR A 72 -19.54 24.85 7.00
CA TYR A 72 -18.88 24.70 5.71
C TYR A 72 -17.64 23.83 5.87
N LYS A 73 -17.59 22.71 5.14
CA LYS A 73 -16.51 21.72 5.23
C LYS A 73 -15.66 21.73 3.97
N LYS A 74 -14.34 21.63 4.14
CA LYS A 74 -13.39 21.45 3.04
C LYS A 74 -12.37 20.36 3.40
N THR A 75 -12.21 19.38 2.53
CA THR A 75 -11.21 18.32 2.70
C THR A 75 -9.81 18.83 2.36
N VAL A 76 -8.81 18.31 3.07
CA VAL A 76 -7.40 18.64 2.88
C VAL A 76 -6.59 17.35 2.80
N THR A 77 -5.68 17.28 1.83
CA THR A 77 -4.73 16.18 1.70
C THR A 77 -3.47 16.49 2.49
N VAL A 78 -3.14 15.63 3.45
CA VAL A 78 -1.90 15.69 4.22
C VAL A 78 -0.96 14.61 3.69
N LEU A 79 0.28 14.97 3.38
CA LEU A 79 1.32 14.04 2.96
C LEU A 79 2.46 14.07 3.97
N GLN A 80 2.72 12.93 4.62
CA GLN A 80 3.92 12.76 5.42
C GLN A 80 5.09 12.49 4.47
N THR A 81 5.94 13.51 4.26
CA THR A 81 7.11 13.39 3.39
C THR A 81 8.24 12.64 4.08
N TYR A 82 9.06 11.95 3.28
CA TYR A 82 10.16 11.14 3.79
C TYR A 82 11.45 11.42 3.01
N ASN A 83 12.51 11.79 3.73
CA ASN A 83 13.84 11.87 3.14
C ASN A 83 14.51 10.50 3.25
N LEU A 84 14.53 9.75 2.15
CA LEU A 84 15.14 8.41 2.07
C LEU A 84 16.61 8.41 2.53
N ASN A 85 17.32 9.54 2.38
CA ASN A 85 18.73 9.66 2.76
C ASN A 85 18.96 9.63 4.28
N MET A 86 17.92 9.83 5.09
CA MET A 86 18.01 9.77 6.55
C MET A 86 17.97 8.34 7.10
N TYR A 87 17.84 7.33 6.23
CA TYR A 87 17.61 5.93 6.61
C TYR A 87 18.62 5.02 5.91
N PRO A 88 19.81 4.83 6.51
CA PRO A 88 20.87 3.99 5.95
C PRO A 88 20.42 2.57 5.62
N GLU A 89 19.46 2.03 6.37
CA GLU A 89 18.91 0.70 6.15
C GLU A 89 18.09 0.57 4.85
N LEU A 90 17.73 1.68 4.20
CA LEU A 90 17.11 1.66 2.88
C LEU A 90 18.14 1.66 1.75
N ARG A 91 19.42 1.88 2.06
CA ARG A 91 20.52 1.88 1.08
C ARG A 91 21.14 0.51 0.87
N VAL A 92 20.76 -0.49 1.66
CA VAL A 92 21.24 -1.86 1.51
C VAL A 92 20.35 -2.66 0.57
N PRO A 93 20.91 -3.68 -0.10
CA PRO A 93 20.12 -4.57 -0.94
C PRO A 93 19.00 -5.25 -0.17
N LEU A 94 17.81 -5.31 -0.80
CA LEU A 94 16.67 -6.06 -0.28
C LEU A 94 16.57 -7.38 -1.03
N LYS A 95 16.39 -8.47 -0.29
CA LYS A 95 16.15 -9.81 -0.82
C LYS A 95 14.80 -10.33 -0.33
N SER A 96 14.02 -10.90 -1.23
CA SER A 96 12.74 -11.55 -0.96
C SER A 96 12.77 -12.95 -1.57
N GLU A 97 12.21 -13.94 -0.87
CA GLU A 97 12.12 -15.32 -1.33
C GLU A 97 10.65 -15.78 -1.30
N ASP A 98 10.22 -16.49 -2.34
CA ASP A 98 8.90 -17.12 -2.46
C ASP A 98 9.04 -18.55 -2.98
N ILE A 99 8.26 -19.47 -2.41
CA ILE A 99 8.31 -20.90 -2.72
C ILE A 99 6.91 -21.36 -3.13
N LYS A 100 6.79 -21.92 -4.34
CA LYS A 100 5.51 -22.39 -4.90
C LYS A 100 5.58 -23.85 -5.29
N TYR A 101 4.53 -24.60 -4.97
CA TYR A 101 4.39 -26.00 -5.36
C TYR A 101 3.32 -26.12 -6.46
N PHE A 102 3.64 -26.85 -7.52
CA PHE A 102 2.71 -27.22 -8.58
C PHE A 102 2.31 -28.68 -8.37
N CYS A 103 1.25 -28.94 -7.59
CA CYS A 103 0.77 -30.30 -7.36
C CYS A 103 -0.70 -30.48 -7.75
N CYS A 104 -1.00 -31.67 -8.26
CA CYS A 104 -2.30 -32.32 -8.22
C CYS A 104 -2.10 -33.66 -7.48
N TRP A 105 -3.06 -34.09 -6.65
CA TRP A 105 -2.96 -35.36 -5.93
C TRP A 105 -3.04 -36.51 -6.96
N PRO A 106 -2.09 -37.47 -7.05
CA PRO A 106 -1.09 -37.92 -6.06
C PRO A 106 0.40 -37.61 -6.40
N CYS A 107 0.70 -36.59 -7.22
CA CYS A 107 2.07 -36.34 -7.69
C CYS A 107 2.88 -35.41 -6.76
N SER A 108 4.05 -35.86 -6.29
CA SER A 108 5.04 -34.99 -5.64
C SER A 108 5.93 -34.32 -6.69
N SER A 109 5.58 -33.09 -7.06
CA SER A 109 6.46 -32.21 -7.83
C SER A 109 7.33 -31.40 -6.86
N GLY A 110 8.61 -31.20 -7.19
CA GLY A 110 9.47 -30.28 -6.43
C GLY A 110 9.01 -28.82 -6.55
N PRO A 111 9.40 -27.94 -5.61
CA PRO A 111 8.99 -26.55 -5.61
C PRO A 111 9.65 -25.74 -6.72
N VAL A 112 9.09 -24.58 -6.99
CA VAL A 112 9.78 -23.47 -7.64
C VAL A 112 10.12 -22.46 -6.56
N ILE A 113 11.42 -22.22 -6.38
CA ILE A 113 11.94 -21.23 -5.44
C ILE A 113 12.32 -20.01 -6.25
N SER A 114 11.81 -18.85 -5.88
CA SER A 114 12.12 -17.58 -6.51
C SER A 114 12.74 -16.62 -5.49
N THR A 115 13.90 -16.07 -5.82
CA THR A 115 14.63 -15.11 -5.01
C THR A 115 14.76 -13.80 -5.79
N LEU A 116 14.06 -12.77 -5.35
CA LEU A 116 14.11 -11.43 -5.91
C LEU A 116 15.07 -10.56 -5.09
N THR A 117 16.06 -9.96 -5.75
CA THR A 117 17.04 -9.06 -5.14
C THR A 117 16.97 -7.69 -5.79
N MET A 118 17.04 -6.64 -4.98
CA MET A 118 17.10 -5.25 -5.40
C MET A 118 18.28 -4.54 -4.73
N PRO A 119 18.88 -3.52 -5.36
CA PRO A 119 20.01 -2.80 -4.82
C PRO A 119 19.66 -1.94 -3.60
N PHE A 120 18.43 -1.44 -3.53
CA PHE A 120 17.95 -0.56 -2.45
C PHE A 120 16.60 -1.03 -1.91
N GLY A 121 16.34 -0.72 -0.64
CA GLY A 121 15.07 -0.96 0.04
C GLY A 121 14.08 0.22 -0.01
N GLY A 122 14.50 1.38 -0.53
CA GLY A 122 13.68 2.58 -0.64
C GLY A 122 13.82 3.25 -2.00
N TYR A 123 12.69 3.68 -2.58
CA TYR A 123 12.62 4.35 -3.87
C TYR A 123 11.62 5.51 -3.82
N ALA A 124 11.91 6.57 -4.56
CA ALA A 124 11.00 7.68 -4.78
C ALA A 124 10.14 7.44 -6.04
N PRO A 125 8.95 8.05 -6.13
CA PRO A 125 8.16 8.05 -7.36
C PRO A 125 8.96 8.48 -8.59
N GLY A 126 8.75 7.79 -9.71
CA GLY A 126 9.49 7.99 -10.97
C GLY A 126 10.84 7.28 -11.05
N GLN A 127 11.40 6.80 -9.93
CA GLN A 127 12.63 6.00 -9.98
C GLN A 127 12.38 4.61 -10.58
N ARG A 128 13.43 4.02 -11.14
CA ARG A 128 13.43 2.66 -11.68
C ARG A 128 14.09 1.72 -10.69
N ILE A 129 13.36 0.68 -10.28
CA ILE A 129 13.91 -0.47 -9.58
C ILE A 129 14.56 -1.36 -10.64
N HIS A 130 15.87 -1.59 -10.53
CA HIS A 130 16.54 -2.68 -11.22
C HIS A 130 16.60 -3.88 -10.29
N TYR A 131 16.10 -5.03 -10.72
CA TYR A 131 16.05 -6.23 -9.88
C TYR A 131 16.70 -7.42 -10.58
N VAL A 132 17.16 -8.35 -9.75
CA VAL A 132 17.69 -9.66 -10.17
C VAL A 132 16.78 -10.74 -9.57
N LEU A 133 16.19 -11.56 -10.42
CA LEU A 133 15.33 -12.66 -10.03
C LEU A 133 16.04 -13.99 -10.31
N HIS A 134 16.37 -14.72 -9.25
CA HIS A 134 16.87 -16.08 -9.33
C HIS A 134 15.71 -17.05 -9.19
N ILE A 135 15.57 -17.96 -10.13
CA ILE A 135 14.55 -19.00 -10.11
C ILE A 135 15.26 -20.35 -10.07
N ASP A 136 14.89 -21.16 -9.10
CA ASP A 136 15.25 -22.57 -9.00
C ASP A 136 13.98 -23.41 -9.20
N ASN A 137 13.78 -23.88 -10.43
CA ASN A 137 12.64 -24.71 -10.79
C ASN A 137 13.00 -26.18 -10.51
N GLN A 138 12.63 -26.68 -9.34
CA GLN A 138 12.83 -28.07 -8.95
C GLN A 138 11.61 -28.94 -9.30
N SER A 139 10.63 -28.37 -10.01
CA SER A 139 9.48 -29.14 -10.48
C SER A 139 9.93 -30.15 -11.52
N ARG A 140 9.30 -31.33 -11.54
CA ARG A 140 9.59 -32.40 -12.51
C ARG A 140 8.64 -32.35 -13.71
N GLY A 141 7.47 -31.76 -13.52
CA GLY A 141 6.38 -31.77 -14.49
C GLY A 141 6.25 -30.48 -15.33
N TYR A 142 6.81 -29.36 -14.86
CA TYR A 142 6.40 -28.04 -15.34
C TYR A 142 7.58 -27.17 -15.76
N ASP A 143 7.52 -26.70 -16.99
CA ASP A 143 8.35 -25.61 -17.46
C ASP A 143 7.62 -24.28 -17.17
N LEU A 144 8.36 -23.25 -16.79
CA LEU A 144 7.79 -21.92 -16.52
C LEU A 144 7.89 -21.08 -17.79
N THR A 145 6.74 -20.70 -18.33
CA THR A 145 6.60 -19.85 -19.51
C THR A 145 5.89 -18.56 -19.10
N GLY A 146 6.66 -17.61 -18.57
CA GLY A 146 6.12 -16.35 -18.12
C GLY A 146 6.25 -16.13 -16.62
N ILE A 147 7.00 -15.10 -16.26
CA ILE A 147 7.16 -14.69 -14.87
C ILE A 147 6.73 -13.24 -14.74
N GLU A 148 5.76 -13.02 -13.87
CA GLU A 148 5.28 -11.69 -13.55
C GLU A 148 5.99 -11.19 -12.29
N VAL A 149 6.47 -9.95 -12.35
CA VAL A 149 6.98 -9.23 -11.18
C VAL A 149 6.11 -8.02 -10.97
N SER A 150 5.46 -7.96 -9.81
CA SER A 150 4.46 -6.94 -9.49
C SER A 150 4.86 -6.11 -8.28
N LEU A 151 4.77 -4.79 -8.41
CA LEU A 151 4.82 -3.84 -7.30
C LEU A 151 3.47 -3.79 -6.62
N VAL A 152 3.44 -4.16 -5.35
CA VAL A 152 2.21 -4.34 -4.60
C VAL A 152 2.24 -3.47 -3.34
N GLN A 153 1.15 -2.73 -3.14
CA GLN A 153 0.90 -1.99 -1.91
C GLN A 153 0.13 -2.85 -0.92
N LEU A 154 0.65 -2.96 0.29
CA LEU A 154 -0.08 -3.50 1.43
C LEU A 154 -0.56 -2.34 2.31
N LYS A 155 -1.87 -2.18 2.45
CA LYS A 155 -2.48 -1.27 3.41
C LYS A 155 -2.96 -2.07 4.60
N VAL A 156 -2.53 -1.76 5.81
CA VAL A 156 -3.02 -2.41 7.03
C VAL A 156 -3.67 -1.39 7.93
N PHE A 157 -4.97 -1.59 8.19
CA PHE A 157 -5.76 -0.80 9.13
C PHE A 157 -5.87 -1.58 10.43
N THR A 158 -5.47 -0.96 11.54
CA THR A 158 -5.53 -1.56 12.87
C THR A 158 -6.53 -0.78 13.71
N ALA A 159 -7.50 -1.49 14.28
CA ALA A 159 -8.40 -0.97 15.29
C ALA A 159 -7.96 -1.49 16.66
N THR A 160 -7.94 -0.62 17.67
CA THR A 160 -7.59 -0.97 19.06
C THR A 160 -8.82 -1.10 19.97
N THR A 161 -9.98 -0.67 19.49
CA THR A 161 -11.24 -0.64 20.26
C THR A 161 -12.37 -1.28 19.44
N PRO A 162 -13.23 -2.13 20.02
CA PRO A 162 -13.21 -2.63 21.41
C PRO A 162 -12.10 -3.64 21.70
N HIS A 163 -11.49 -4.23 20.68
CA HIS A 163 -10.34 -5.14 20.79
C HIS A 163 -9.34 -4.84 19.68
N HIS A 164 -8.08 -5.25 19.89
CA HIS A 164 -7.02 -5.11 18.91
C HIS A 164 -7.24 -6.08 17.73
N GLU A 165 -7.58 -5.56 16.56
CA GLU A 165 -7.72 -6.30 15.30
C GLU A 165 -7.05 -5.53 14.18
N SER A 166 -6.41 -6.23 13.23
CA SER A 166 -5.85 -5.62 12.04
C SER A 166 -6.43 -6.27 10.78
N ARG A 167 -6.70 -5.44 9.77
CA ARG A 167 -7.15 -5.89 8.46
C ARG A 167 -6.23 -5.32 7.40
N SER A 168 -5.86 -6.17 6.45
CA SER A 168 -4.99 -5.77 5.36
C SER A 168 -5.69 -5.91 4.02
N SER A 169 -5.44 -4.94 3.14
CA SER A 169 -5.85 -4.97 1.74
C SER A 169 -4.62 -4.75 0.88
N THR A 170 -4.61 -5.43 -0.25
CA THR A 170 -3.50 -5.42 -1.19
C THR A 170 -3.95 -4.80 -2.51
N SER A 171 -3.14 -3.92 -3.08
CA SER A 171 -3.39 -3.37 -4.43
C SER A 171 -2.13 -3.40 -5.27
N THR A 172 -2.22 -3.94 -6.47
CA THR A 172 -1.12 -3.95 -7.43
C THR A 172 -1.01 -2.60 -8.11
N TYR A 173 0.18 -2.00 -8.08
CA TYR A 173 0.46 -0.71 -8.72
C TYR A 173 0.98 -0.86 -10.15
N CYS A 174 1.85 -1.83 -10.38
CA CYS A 174 2.32 -2.17 -11.72
C CYS A 174 2.89 -3.57 -11.73
N THR A 175 2.92 -4.15 -12.93
CA THR A 175 3.40 -5.50 -13.20
C THR A 175 4.26 -5.45 -14.44
N THR A 176 5.36 -6.20 -14.44
CA THR A 176 6.16 -6.48 -15.63
C THR A 176 6.15 -7.98 -15.89
N TYR A 177 6.08 -8.35 -17.15
CA TYR A 177 6.13 -9.74 -17.61
C TYR A 177 7.52 -10.06 -18.16
N GLN A 178 8.04 -11.23 -17.81
CA GLN A 178 9.32 -11.79 -18.25
C GLN A 178 9.03 -13.08 -19.02
N ALA A 179 9.33 -13.09 -20.33
CA ALA A 179 8.99 -14.19 -21.25
C ALA A 179 9.97 -15.38 -21.18
N GLU A 180 10.98 -15.27 -20.34
CA GLU A 180 12.04 -16.24 -20.17
C GLU A 180 11.53 -17.62 -19.76
N LEU A 181 11.80 -18.62 -20.61
CA LEU A 181 11.57 -20.03 -20.29
C LEU A 181 12.49 -20.51 -19.16
N VAL A 182 11.93 -21.01 -18.06
CA VAL A 182 12.69 -21.74 -17.04
C VAL A 182 12.26 -23.20 -17.08
N ARG A 183 13.09 -24.04 -17.68
CA ARG A 183 12.81 -25.47 -17.80
C ARG A 183 12.69 -26.11 -16.40
N ARG A 184 11.90 -27.17 -16.31
CA ARG A 184 11.87 -28.09 -15.17
C ARG A 184 13.30 -28.52 -14.78
N LEU A 185 13.52 -28.75 -13.49
CA LEU A 185 14.81 -29.16 -12.93
C LEU A 185 15.98 -28.25 -13.36
N SER A 186 15.73 -26.95 -13.51
CA SER A 186 16.75 -25.99 -13.94
C SER A 186 16.70 -24.69 -13.16
N LYS A 187 17.80 -23.94 -13.22
CA LYS A 187 17.94 -22.62 -12.59
C LYS A 187 18.08 -21.56 -13.64
N ARG A 188 17.54 -20.36 -13.38
CA ARG A 188 17.68 -19.20 -14.26
C ARG A 188 17.83 -17.91 -13.46
N ILE A 189 18.60 -16.99 -14.00
CA ILE A 189 18.71 -15.60 -13.52
C ILE A 189 18.05 -14.70 -14.55
N ILE A 190 17.16 -13.83 -14.10
CA ILE A 190 16.44 -12.87 -14.93
C ILE A 190 16.69 -11.48 -14.37
N ASN A 191 17.19 -10.59 -15.23
CA ASN A 191 17.39 -9.19 -14.88
C ASN A 191 16.23 -8.38 -15.45
N GLY A 192 15.58 -7.58 -14.62
CA GLY A 192 14.44 -6.79 -15.03
C GLY A 192 14.42 -5.42 -14.39
N SER A 193 13.43 -4.63 -14.76
CA SER A 193 13.21 -3.34 -14.12
C SER A 193 11.74 -2.95 -14.04
N LEU A 194 11.40 -2.12 -13.07
CA LEU A 194 10.05 -1.62 -12.83
C LEU A 194 10.13 -0.14 -12.45
N VAL A 195 9.27 0.68 -13.03
CA VAL A 195 9.20 2.12 -12.71
C VAL A 195 8.21 2.33 -11.56
N ILE A 196 8.61 3.08 -10.54
CA ILE A 196 7.72 3.45 -9.45
C ILE A 196 6.70 4.46 -9.98
N PRO A 197 5.39 4.17 -9.95
CA PRO A 197 4.39 5.13 -10.38
C PRO A 197 4.28 6.30 -9.39
N SER A 198 3.53 7.34 -9.77
CA SER A 198 3.19 8.42 -8.85
C SER A 198 2.27 7.90 -7.75
N VAL A 199 2.84 7.57 -6.59
CA VAL A 199 2.13 7.01 -5.43
C VAL A 199 2.48 7.78 -4.16
N PRO A 200 1.54 7.88 -3.20
CA PRO A 200 1.84 8.48 -1.91
C PRO A 200 2.94 7.69 -1.18
N PRO A 201 3.76 8.36 -0.34
CA PRO A 201 4.82 7.71 0.40
C PRO A 201 4.27 6.66 1.38
N SER A 202 5.06 5.62 1.65
CA SER A 202 4.73 4.60 2.66
C SER A 202 4.69 5.23 4.06
N SER A 203 3.76 4.77 4.91
CA SER A 203 3.63 5.28 6.27
C SER A 203 4.77 4.80 7.18
N ARG A 204 5.16 5.65 8.14
CA ARG A 204 6.33 5.47 9.01
C ARG A 204 6.37 4.14 9.78
N ASN A 205 5.21 3.57 10.11
CA ASN A 205 5.08 2.39 10.95
C ASN A 205 4.87 1.08 10.17
N GLN A 206 4.75 1.13 8.83
CA GLN A 206 4.55 -0.05 8.00
C GLN A 206 5.37 0.06 6.71
N ARG A 207 6.60 -0.48 6.77
CA ARG A 207 7.55 -0.58 5.65
C ARG A 207 7.18 -1.71 4.68
N ALA A 208 5.99 -1.68 4.11
CA ALA A 208 5.47 -2.81 3.33
C ALA A 208 5.22 -2.44 1.86
N ILE A 209 6.29 -2.04 1.15
CA ILE A 209 6.34 -2.29 -0.28
C ILE A 209 6.77 -3.75 -0.45
N ARG A 210 5.86 -4.58 -0.97
CA ARG A 210 6.17 -5.96 -1.32
C ARG A 210 6.22 -6.07 -2.82
N LEU A 211 7.32 -6.58 -3.35
CA LEU A 211 7.34 -7.08 -4.71
C LEU A 211 6.98 -8.55 -4.66
N ILE A 212 5.99 -8.93 -5.45
CA ILE A 212 5.60 -10.31 -5.61
C ILE A 212 6.06 -10.74 -6.99
N SER A 213 6.95 -11.72 -7.04
CA SER A 213 7.25 -12.44 -8.28
C SER A 213 6.40 -13.70 -8.32
N SER A 214 5.49 -13.81 -9.29
CA SER A 214 4.71 -15.02 -9.52
C SER A 214 5.08 -15.59 -10.89
N ALA A 215 5.61 -16.81 -10.90
CA ALA A 215 5.68 -17.60 -12.13
C ALA A 215 4.30 -18.21 -12.41
N GLN A 216 3.75 -17.90 -13.59
CA GLN A 216 2.53 -18.53 -14.08
C GLN A 216 2.93 -19.56 -15.13
N SER A 217 2.57 -20.83 -14.94
CA SER A 217 2.70 -21.88 -15.95
C SER A 217 1.28 -22.25 -16.42
N PHE A 218 1.01 -22.19 -17.72
CA PHE A 218 -0.19 -22.77 -18.31
C PHE A 218 0.20 -23.59 -19.53
N THR A 219 -0.09 -24.88 -19.50
CA THR A 219 -0.18 -25.70 -20.71
C THR A 219 -1.54 -26.40 -20.71
N TRP A 220 -2.39 -25.90 -21.61
CA TRP A 220 -3.73 -26.30 -22.06
C TRP A 220 -4.98 -25.75 -21.35
N ASP A 221 -5.67 -24.91 -22.13
CA ASP A 221 -7.03 -24.36 -22.16
C ASP A 221 -7.81 -24.05 -20.86
N SER A 222 -8.25 -22.79 -20.80
CA SER A 222 -9.31 -22.20 -19.95
C SER A 222 -8.84 -21.43 -18.70
N ILE A 223 -8.78 -20.11 -18.86
CA ILE A 223 -9.17 -19.03 -17.93
C ILE A 223 -9.05 -19.34 -16.42
N GLY A 224 -8.06 -18.71 -15.76
CA GLY A 224 -8.05 -18.58 -14.31
C GLY A 224 -6.79 -17.93 -13.76
N SER A 225 -6.81 -16.62 -13.55
CA SER A 225 -5.79 -15.92 -12.76
C SER A 225 -6.01 -16.22 -11.28
N PHE A 226 -5.09 -16.96 -10.64
CA PHE A 226 -5.15 -17.24 -9.20
C PHE A 226 -4.17 -16.34 -8.44
N HIS A 227 -4.71 -15.48 -7.58
CA HIS A 227 -3.96 -14.66 -6.63
C HIS A 227 -3.61 -15.48 -5.38
N CYS A 228 -2.31 -15.66 -5.09
CA CYS A 228 -1.86 -16.15 -3.79
C CYS A 228 -1.57 -14.96 -2.87
N THR A 229 -2.34 -14.81 -1.80
CA THR A 229 -2.05 -13.89 -0.68
C THR A 229 -1.45 -14.66 0.49
N TRP A 230 -0.22 -14.31 0.86
CA TRP A 230 0.42 -14.78 2.08
C TRP A 230 -0.21 -14.11 3.32
N ARG A 231 -0.63 -14.95 4.29
CA ARG A 231 -0.80 -14.57 5.70
C ARG A 231 0.42 -15.07 6.48
N LYS A 232 0.91 -14.24 7.40
CA LYS A 232 1.57 -14.76 8.61
C LYS A 232 0.48 -15.09 9.62
#